data_AF-A0A5N8WFR4-F1
#
_entry.id   AF-A0A5N8WFR4-F1
#
_cell.length_a   1.000
_cell.length_b   1.000
_cell.length_c   1.000
_cell.angle_alpha   90.00
_cell.angle_beta   90.00
_cell.angle_gamma   90.00
#
_symmetry.space_group_name_H-M   'P 1'
#
loop_
_entity.id
_entity.type
_entity.pdbx_description
1 polymer ?
#
loop_
_entity_poly.entity_id
_entity_poly.type
_entity_poly.pdbx_seq_one_letter_code
_entity_poly.pdbx_strand_id
1 'polypeptide(L)' 'MTDIAAVPAGPVVVTWFKSSYSGGEGNECVEIAGLGAEVRVRDSKVPDGDILTVSADTFTTFLKGIAQGLPRPPLL' A
#
# COMPACT_ATOMS: atom_id res chain seq x y z
N MET A 1 31.71 -15.25 1.42
CA MET A 1 30.67 -15.69 0.47
C MET A 1 29.83 -16.72 1.20
N THR A 2 28.87 -16.27 2.01
CA THR A 2 27.95 -17.16 2.71
C THR A 2 26.57 -16.77 2.24
N ASP A 3 25.94 -17.66 1.49
CA ASP A 3 24.61 -17.53 0.93
C ASP A 3 23.60 -17.08 1.99
N ILE A 4 22.96 -15.93 1.76
CA ILE A 4 21.65 -15.65 2.35
C ILE A 4 20.70 -16.62 1.66
N ALA A 5 20.43 -17.74 2.31
CA ALA A 5 19.35 -18.63 1.92
C ALA A 5 18.07 -17.78 1.81
N ALA A 6 17.53 -17.69 0.60
CA ALA A 6 16.21 -17.12 0.38
C ALA A 6 15.23 -17.82 1.33
N VAL A 7 14.60 -17.04 2.21
CA VAL A 7 13.49 -17.52 3.04
C VAL A 7 12.45 -18.10 2.08
N PRO A 8 12.03 -19.37 2.21
CA PRO A 8 11.02 -19.93 1.32
C PRO A 8 9.73 -19.14 1.51
N ALA A 9 9.33 -18.40 0.47
CA ALA A 9 8.06 -17.71 0.43
C ALA A 9 6.95 -18.77 0.39
N GLY A 10 6.47 -19.16 1.58
CA GLY A 10 5.14 -19.76 1.69
C GLY A 10 4.09 -18.80 1.12
N PRO A 11 2.86 -19.28 0.85
CA PRO A 11 1.80 -18.42 0.36
C PRO A 11 1.62 -17.25 1.32
N VAL A 12 1.90 -16.04 0.84
CA VAL A 12 1.72 -14.82 1.62
C VAL A 12 0.22 -14.55 1.68
N VAL A 13 -0.39 -14.84 2.82
CA VAL A 13 -1.80 -14.50 3.05
C VAL A 13 -1.90 -12.98 3.17
N VAL A 14 -2.57 -12.36 2.21
CA VAL A 14 -2.75 -10.91 2.16
C VAL A 14 -4.07 -10.54 2.82
N THR A 15 -4.02 -9.81 3.93
CA THR A 15 -5.21 -9.27 4.58
C THR A 15 -5.44 -7.83 4.12
N TRP A 16 -6.54 -7.61 3.41
CA TRP A 16 -6.93 -6.30 2.88
C TRP A 16 -7.80 -5.53 3.87
N PHE A 17 -7.48 -4.25 4.05
CA PHE A 17 -8.23 -3.28 4.84
C PHE A 17 -8.88 -2.28 3.91
N LYS A 18 -10.21 -2.29 3.86
CA LYS A 18 -10.99 -1.33 3.07
C LYS A 18 -11.15 -0.02 3.82
N SER A 19 -11.00 1.11 3.13
CA SER A 19 -11.24 2.42 3.72
C SER A 19 -12.72 2.59 4.11
N SER A 20 -12.97 3.22 5.26
CA SER A 20 -14.32 3.58 5.73
C SER A 20 -15.02 4.58 4.82
N TYR A 21 -14.27 5.29 3.97
CA TYR A 21 -14.81 6.24 2.99
C TYR A 21 -15.28 5.56 1.69
N SER A 22 -14.96 4.28 1.49
CA SER A 22 -15.22 3.52 0.26
C SER A 22 -16.65 2.96 0.12
N GLY A 23 -17.62 3.50 0.86
CA GLY A 23 -19.00 2.98 0.92
C GLY A 23 -20.14 4.02 0.93
N GLY A 24 -19.84 5.33 0.89
CA GLY A 24 -20.84 6.39 0.79
C GLY A 24 -21.10 6.87 -0.66
N GLU A 25 -21.64 8.08 -0.84
CA GLU A 25 -21.76 8.77 -2.14
C GLU A 25 -20.40 9.06 -2.84
N GLY A 26 -19.29 8.84 -2.12
CA GLY A 26 -17.93 9.06 -2.61
C GLY A 26 -17.40 7.88 -3.43
N ASN A 27 -16.96 8.16 -4.66
CA ASN A 27 -16.32 7.22 -5.57
C ASN A 27 -14.90 6.77 -5.15
N GLU A 28 -14.53 6.95 -3.89
CA GLU A 28 -13.16 6.87 -3.35
C GLU A 28 -12.89 5.47 -2.75
N CYS A 29 -12.88 4.47 -3.63
CA CYS A 29 -12.73 3.06 -3.25
C CYS A 29 -11.26 2.63 -3.19
N VAL A 30 -10.71 2.49 -1.98
CA VAL A 30 -9.31 2.07 -1.79
C VAL A 30 -9.22 0.98 -0.71
N GLU A 31 -8.40 -0.03 -0.97
CA GLU A 31 -7.96 -1.00 0.03
C GLU A 31 -6.44 -1.02 0.14
N ILE A 32 -5.94 -1.31 1.35
CA ILE A 32 -4.51 -1.46 1.62
C ILE A 32 -4.21 -2.80 2.30
N ALA A 33 -3.02 -3.33 2.10
CA ALA A 33 -2.50 -4.48 2.84
C ALA A 33 -1.05 -4.23 3.26
N GLY A 34 -0.73 -4.53 4.53
CA GLY A 34 0.64 -4.50 5.04
C GLY A 34 1.27 -5.89 4.99
N LEU A 35 2.46 -6.01 4.39
CA LEU A 35 3.17 -7.27 4.19
C LEU A 35 4.59 -7.21 4.79
N GLY A 36 4.72 -6.60 5.97
CA GLY A 36 6.01 -6.35 6.62
C GLY A 36 6.71 -5.13 6.01
N ALA A 37 7.64 -5.36 5.08
CA ALA A 37 8.42 -4.29 4.45
C ALA A 37 7.69 -3.59 3.29
N GLU A 38 6.54 -4.11 2.88
CA GLU A 38 5.74 -3.60 1.76
C GLU A 38 4.33 -3.19 2.20
N VAL A 39 3.79 -2.20 1.49
CA VAL A 39 2.37 -1.85 1.49
C VAL A 39 1.86 -2.00 0.06
N ARG A 40 0.73 -2.70 -0.06
CA ARG A 40 -0.02 -2.82 -1.32
C ARG A 40 -1.26 -1.97 -1.26
N VAL A 41 -1.57 -1.27 -2.35
CA VAL A 41 -2.75 -0.42 -2.51
C VAL A 41 -3.47 -0.84 -3.78
N ARG A 42 -4.80 -0.98 -3.72
CA ARG A 42 -5.63 -1.30 -4.89
C ARG A 42 -6.97 -0.57 -4.86
N ASP A 43 -7.62 -0.51 -6.02
CA ASP A 43 -9.01 -0.09 -6.15
C ASP A 43 -9.94 -1.19 -5.63
N SER A 44 -10.81 -0.87 -4.66
CA SER A 44 -11.77 -1.85 -4.13
C SER A 44 -12.81 -2.31 -5.15
N LYS A 45 -13.05 -1.54 -6.22
CA LYS A 45 -14.01 -1.85 -7.28
C LYS A 45 -13.46 -2.85 -8.28
N VAL A 46 -12.14 -2.93 -8.41
CA VAL A 46 -11.45 -3.82 -9.35
C VAL A 46 -10.42 -4.65 -8.57
N PRO A 47 -10.86 -5.57 -7.67
CA PRO A 47 -9.97 -6.28 -6.76
C PRO A 47 -8.92 -7.16 -7.47
N ASP A 48 -9.21 -7.57 -8.71
CA ASP A 48 -8.31 -8.35 -9.58
C ASP A 48 -7.50 -7.48 -10.55
N GLY A 49 -7.60 -6.15 -10.42
CA GLY A 49 -6.83 -5.18 -11.19
C GLY A 49 -5.41 -5.00 -10.67
N ASP A 50 -4.72 -3.99 -11.21
CA ASP A 50 -3.34 -3.70 -10.82
C ASP A 50 -3.21 -3.29 -9.35
N ILE A 51 -2.11 -3.74 -8.73
CA ILE A 51 -1.78 -3.45 -7.34
C ILE A 51 -0.52 -2.58 -7.31
N LEU A 52 -0.65 -1.38 -6.74
CA LEU A 52 0.50 -0.53 -6.44
C LEU A 52 1.22 -1.10 -5.21
N THR A 53 2.49 -1.48 -5.38
CA THR A 53 3.34 -1.95 -4.28
C THR A 53 4.42 -0.90 -3.98
N VAL A 54 4.53 -0.51 -2.71
CA VAL A 54 5.52 0.45 -2.23
C VAL A 54 6.17 -0.07 -0.96
N SER A 55 7.36 0.39 -0.60
CA SER A 55 7.95 0.06 0.70
C SER A 55 7.15 0.72 1.83
N ALA A 56 7.11 0.04 2.99
CA ALA A 56 6.43 0.55 4.18
C ALA A 56 7.01 1.90 4.65
N ASP A 57 8.32 2.10 4.53
CA ASP A 57 9.00 3.35 4.91
C ASP A 57 8.60 4.51 3.99
N THR A 58 8.52 4.27 2.68
CA THR A 58 8.07 5.27 1.71
C THR A 58 6.61 5.63 1.94
N PHE A 59 5.75 4.63 2.17
CA PHE A 59 4.34 4.86 2.46
C PHE A 59 4.15 5.67 3.75
N THR A 60 4.92 5.36 4.80
CA THR A 60 4.93 6.12 6.06
C THR A 60 5.36 7.58 5.84
N THR A 61 6.40 7.79 5.04
CA THR A 61 6.90 9.12 4.71
C THR A 61 5.86 9.93 3.95
N PHE A 62 5.20 9.32 2.97
CA PHE A 62 4.10 9.91 2.21
C PHE A 62 2.95 10.35 3.12
N LEU A 63 2.48 9.48 4.03
CA LEU A 63 1.40 9.80 4.97
C LEU A 63 1.76 10.94 5.91
N LYS A 64 3.00 10.97 6.42
CA LYS A 64 3.50 12.09 7.24
C LYS A 64 3.44 13.41 6.48
N GLY A 65 3.83 13.41 5.19
CA GLY A 65 3.77 14.60 4.35
C GLY A 65 2.33 15.10 4.16
N ILE A 66 1.38 14.20 3.92
CA ILE A 66 -0.05 14.55 3.85
C ILE A 66 -0.54 15.17 5.16
N ALA A 67 -0.24 14.52 6.30
CA ALA A 67 -0.70 14.98 7.61
C ALA A 67 -0.14 16.36 7.99
N GLN A 68 1.05 16.71 7.49
CA GLN A 68 1.69 18.01 7.68
C GLN A 68 1.24 19.06 6.65
N GLY A 69 0.39 18.70 5.68
CA GLY A 69 -0.03 19.58 4.60
C GLY A 69 1.10 19.96 3.65
N LEU A 70 2.13 19.12 3.53
CA LEU A 70 3.25 19.42 2.63
C LEU A 70 2.75 19.52 1.19
N PRO A 71 3.08 20.61 0.47
CA PRO A 71 2.75 20.71 -0.95
C PRO A 71 3.40 19.56 -1.70
N ARG A 72 2.70 19.07 -2.73
CA ARG A 72 3.18 17.99 -3.62
C ARG A 72 4.66 18.26 -3.97
N PRO A 73 5.60 17.34 -3.67
CA PRO A 73 6.98 17.54 -4.07
C PRO A 73 7.01 17.76 -5.59
N PRO A 74 7.78 18.75 -6.09
CA PRO A 74 7.87 18.96 -7.52
C PRO A 74 8.34 17.66 -8.16
N LEU A 75 7.60 17.18 -9.16
CA LEU A 75 8.02 16.06 -9.96
C LEU A 75 9.36 16.44 -10.60
N LEU A 76 10.42 15.71 -10.24
CA LEU A 76 11.69 15.74 -10.98
C LEU A 76 11.45 15.20 -12.39
#